data_AF-A0A1Y5U0Q0-F1
#
_entry.id   AF-A0A1Y5U0Q0-F1
#
_cell.length_a   1.000
_cell.length_b   1.000
_cell.length_c   1.000
_cell.angle_alpha   90.00
_cell.angle_beta   90.00
_cell.angle_gamma   90.00
#
_symmetry.space_group_name_H-M   'P 1'
#
loop_
_entity.id
_entity.type
_entity.pdbx_description
1 polymer ?
#
loop_
_entity_poly.entity_id
_entity_poly.type
_entity_poly.pdbx_seq_one_letter_code
_entity_poly.pdbx_strand_id
1 'polypeptide(L)'
;MDRFYRYVLADDNGTAPCAQNGLLSLATCKPSIRRTAKAGDFIASFAPAPFPRDMLAYAARVAKVVDWPDYVAEHAYPARNDAVYGFSPNGDVLRLRPGYHPTDRHLHQDLSGPVLIFEPSETWYFGENPQALPAHLQWCSIGGKGSGSGRGHRVDDAELDEADSLLTWLKRTYAPGFHGEPRGKKTRGC
;
A
#
# COMPACT_ATOMS: atom_id res chain seq x y z
N MET A 1 -1.28 -19.59 -6.87
CA MET A 1 -0.73 -19.48 -5.51
C MET A 1 -0.58 -17.99 -5.25
N ASP A 2 -1.29 -17.50 -4.26
CA ASP A 2 -1.32 -16.07 -3.95
C ASP A 2 -0.01 -15.70 -3.24
N ARG A 3 0.58 -14.56 -3.62
CA ARG A 3 1.85 -14.09 -3.06
C ARG A 3 1.62 -13.21 -1.86
N PHE A 4 2.56 -13.24 -0.93
CA PHE A 4 2.61 -12.31 0.19
C PHE A 4 3.74 -11.29 0.00
N TYR A 5 3.36 -10.02 -0.13
CA TYR A 5 4.27 -8.92 -0.27
C TYR A 5 4.41 -8.19 1.07
N ARG A 6 5.64 -7.95 1.51
CA ARG A 6 5.90 -7.15 2.72
C ARG A 6 6.89 -6.01 2.47
N TYR A 7 6.60 -4.83 3.01
CA TYR A 7 7.52 -3.68 2.88
C TYR A 7 7.45 -2.69 4.04
N VAL A 8 8.49 -1.87 4.20
CA VAL A 8 8.47 -0.73 5.14
C VAL A 8 7.79 0.49 4.50
N LEU A 9 6.72 0.96 5.12
CA LEU A 9 6.00 2.18 4.76
C LEU A 9 6.77 3.40 5.26
N ALA A 10 7.81 3.82 4.53
CA ALA A 10 8.69 4.91 4.94
C ALA A 10 7.92 6.24 5.06
N ASP A 11 7.26 6.64 3.98
CA ASP A 11 6.44 7.85 3.91
C ASP A 11 4.96 7.47 3.81
N ASP A 12 4.15 8.11 4.65
CA ASP A 12 2.71 7.86 4.72
C ASP A 12 1.96 9.20 4.84
N ASN A 13 1.95 9.95 3.74
CA ASN A 13 1.31 11.27 3.69
C ASN A 13 -0.14 11.22 3.18
N GLY A 14 -0.72 10.01 3.08
CA GLY A 14 -2.07 9.78 2.56
C GLY A 14 -2.18 9.76 1.04
N THR A 15 -1.06 9.74 0.31
CA THR A 15 -1.05 9.62 -1.16
C THR A 15 -0.80 8.19 -1.62
N ALA A 16 0.11 7.44 -1.00
CA ALA A 16 0.34 6.05 -1.38
C ALA A 16 1.00 5.29 -0.21
N PRO A 17 0.26 4.43 0.52
CA PRO A 17 -1.14 4.04 0.24
C PRO A 17 -2.13 5.19 0.44
N CYS A 18 -3.27 5.11 -0.24
CA CYS A 18 -4.34 6.10 -0.17
C CYS A 18 -5.58 5.47 0.47
N ALA A 19 -5.84 5.83 1.72
CA ALA A 19 -6.99 5.43 2.51
C ALA A 19 -8.07 6.52 2.49
N GLN A 20 -8.89 6.55 1.44
CA GLN A 20 -9.95 7.57 1.28
C GLN A 20 -11.23 6.96 0.75
N ASN A 21 -12.38 7.56 1.09
CA ASN A 21 -13.69 7.21 0.52
C ASN A 21 -14.03 5.71 0.61
N GLY A 22 -13.63 5.05 1.71
CA GLY A 22 -13.88 3.62 1.91
C GLY A 22 -12.97 2.68 1.11
N LEU A 23 -11.97 3.20 0.38
CA LEU A 23 -11.11 2.43 -0.53
C LEU A 23 -9.63 2.68 -0.24
N LEU A 24 -8.89 1.58 -0.04
CA LEU A 24 -7.44 1.59 -0.02
C LEU A 24 -6.91 1.33 -1.43
N SER A 25 -5.91 2.10 -1.85
CA SER A 25 -5.18 1.90 -3.10
C SER A 25 -3.68 2.15 -2.93
N LEU A 26 -2.89 1.63 -3.86
CA LEU A 26 -1.46 1.90 -3.99
C LEU A 26 -1.15 2.28 -5.44
N ALA A 27 -1.13 3.59 -5.73
CA ALA A 27 -1.02 4.11 -7.10
C ALA A 27 0.42 4.41 -7.54
N THR A 28 1.26 5.00 -6.68
CA THR A 28 2.57 5.54 -7.06
C THR A 28 3.73 4.82 -6.36
N CYS A 29 3.59 4.53 -5.07
CA CYS A 29 4.61 3.85 -4.28
C CYS A 29 4.81 2.38 -4.69
N LYS A 30 6.01 1.85 -4.40
CA LYS A 30 6.40 0.44 -4.61
C LYS A 30 6.10 -0.11 -6.02
N PRO A 31 6.60 0.54 -7.08
CA PRO A 31 6.35 0.12 -8.46
C PRO A 31 6.76 -1.34 -8.74
N SER A 32 7.77 -1.88 -8.04
CA SER A 32 8.14 -3.29 -8.14
C SER A 32 7.03 -4.24 -7.71
N ILE A 33 6.28 -3.92 -6.65
CA ILE A 33 5.11 -4.70 -6.20
C ILE A 33 4.00 -4.57 -7.22
N ARG A 34 3.68 -3.32 -7.57
CA ARG A 34 2.54 -3.00 -8.44
C ARG A 34 2.63 -3.73 -9.78
N ARG A 35 3.84 -3.88 -10.33
CA ARG A 35 4.07 -4.62 -11.57
C ARG A 35 3.87 -6.13 -11.50
N THR A 36 4.04 -6.73 -10.32
CA THR A 36 4.05 -8.21 -10.18
C THR A 36 2.85 -8.75 -9.44
N ALA A 37 2.20 -7.92 -8.62
CA ALA A 37 1.02 -8.28 -7.87
C ALA A 37 -0.16 -8.57 -8.78
N LYS A 38 -1.00 -9.51 -8.37
CA LYS A 38 -2.23 -9.92 -9.04
C LYS A 38 -3.38 -9.90 -8.04
N ALA A 39 -4.61 -9.91 -8.55
CA ALA A 39 -5.78 -10.14 -7.72
C ALA A 39 -5.61 -11.45 -6.91
N GLY A 40 -5.94 -11.41 -5.63
CA GLY A 40 -5.70 -12.50 -4.68
C GLY A 40 -4.44 -12.31 -3.83
N ASP A 41 -3.39 -11.65 -4.33
CA ASP A 41 -2.16 -11.44 -3.57
C ASP A 41 -2.41 -10.59 -2.31
N PHE A 42 -1.63 -10.83 -1.25
CA PHE A 42 -1.75 -10.13 0.02
C PHE A 42 -0.56 -9.19 0.25
N ILE A 43 -0.82 -7.99 0.75
CA ILE A 43 0.22 -7.00 1.04
C ILE A 43 0.15 -6.60 2.50
N ALA A 44 1.28 -6.68 3.21
CA ALA A 44 1.46 -6.06 4.52
C ALA A 44 2.54 -4.98 4.45
N SER A 45 2.28 -3.85 5.10
CA SER A 45 3.29 -2.83 5.31
C SER A 45 3.53 -2.59 6.78
N PHE A 46 4.79 -2.28 7.10
CA PHE A 46 5.26 -2.09 8.47
C PHE A 46 5.76 -0.67 8.66
N ALA A 47 5.58 -0.13 9.86
CA ALA A 47 6.07 1.18 10.24
C ALA A 47 7.61 1.23 10.12
N PRO A 48 8.19 2.38 9.76
CA PRO A 48 9.63 2.56 9.65
C PRO A 48 10.26 2.77 11.03
N ALA A 49 11.59 2.74 11.09
CA ALA A 49 12.31 3.16 12.30
C ALA A 49 11.84 4.57 12.77
N PRO A 50 11.77 4.82 14.08
CA PRO A 50 12.25 3.98 15.18
C PRO A 50 11.24 2.94 15.69
N PHE A 51 10.11 2.73 15.00
CA PHE A 51 9.17 1.68 15.40
C PHE A 51 9.83 0.29 15.34
N PRO A 52 9.45 -0.64 16.24
CA PRO A 52 9.76 -2.05 16.09
C PRO A 52 9.34 -2.58 14.70
N ARG A 53 10.06 -3.59 14.20
CA ARG A 53 9.89 -4.09 12.81
C ARG A 53 8.57 -4.80 12.56
N ASP A 54 7.92 -5.24 13.63
CA ASP A 54 6.64 -5.94 13.70
C ASP A 54 5.45 -5.00 13.89
N MET A 55 5.65 -3.68 13.82
CA MET A 55 4.57 -2.71 13.86
C MET A 55 3.88 -2.62 12.51
N LEU A 56 2.73 -3.29 12.36
CA LEU A 56 1.92 -3.34 11.15
C LEU A 56 1.21 -2.00 10.92
N ALA A 57 1.49 -1.35 9.79
CA ALA A 57 0.88 -0.07 9.40
C ALA A 57 -0.38 -0.27 8.54
N TYR A 58 -0.37 -1.26 7.64
CA TYR A 58 -1.60 -1.75 7.00
C TYR A 58 -1.41 -3.16 6.47
N ALA A 59 -2.51 -3.88 6.26
CA ALA A 59 -2.54 -5.12 5.51
C ALA A 59 -3.79 -5.17 4.62
N ALA A 60 -3.67 -5.71 3.41
CA ALA A 60 -4.80 -5.75 2.49
C ALA A 60 -4.64 -6.82 1.40
N ARG A 61 -5.77 -7.42 0.97
CA ARG A 61 -5.81 -8.28 -0.22
C ARG A 61 -6.03 -7.44 -1.48
N VAL A 62 -5.25 -7.71 -2.52
CA VAL A 62 -5.42 -7.09 -3.84
C VAL A 62 -6.71 -7.62 -4.46
N ALA A 63 -7.65 -6.73 -4.71
CA ALA A 63 -8.89 -7.04 -5.43
C ALA A 63 -8.69 -6.91 -6.93
N LYS A 64 -8.04 -5.81 -7.36
CA LYS A 64 -7.84 -5.49 -8.79
C LYS A 64 -6.48 -4.84 -9.03
N VAL A 65 -5.98 -5.05 -10.24
CA VAL A 65 -4.83 -4.36 -10.80
C VAL A 65 -5.37 -3.55 -11.99
N VAL A 66 -5.21 -2.23 -11.94
CA VAL A 66 -5.87 -1.31 -12.87
C VAL A 66 -4.83 -0.38 -13.49
N ASP A 67 -4.92 -0.13 -14.79
CA ASP A 67 -4.03 0.83 -15.44
C ASP A 67 -4.43 2.27 -15.09
N TRP A 68 -3.46 3.19 -15.20
CA TRP A 68 -3.67 4.57 -14.77
C TRP A 68 -4.86 5.29 -15.43
N PRO A 69 -5.08 5.22 -16.76
CA PRO A 69 -6.24 5.87 -17.39
C PRO A 69 -7.58 5.37 -16.83
N ASP A 70 -7.72 4.05 -16.67
CA ASP A 70 -8.94 3.44 -16.11
C ASP A 70 -9.13 3.83 -14.65
N TYR A 71 -8.03 3.84 -13.87
CA TYR A 71 -8.06 4.28 -12.48
C TYR A 71 -8.59 5.71 -12.39
N VAL A 72 -8.04 6.66 -13.15
CA VAL A 72 -8.41 8.08 -13.01
C VAL A 72 -9.78 8.41 -13.63
N ALA A 73 -10.31 7.55 -14.50
CA ALA A 73 -11.67 7.66 -15.00
C ALA A 73 -12.72 7.37 -13.90
N GLU A 74 -12.45 6.40 -13.03
CA GLU A 74 -13.33 6.07 -11.89
C GLU A 74 -12.97 6.86 -10.62
N HIS A 75 -11.71 7.29 -10.51
CA HIS A 75 -11.13 7.86 -9.32
C HIS A 75 -10.37 9.14 -9.64
N ALA A 76 -11.08 10.27 -9.62
CA ALA A 76 -10.49 11.55 -10.00
C ALA A 76 -9.91 12.33 -8.81
N TYR A 77 -8.89 13.13 -9.10
CA TYR A 77 -8.51 14.25 -8.24
C TYR A 77 -9.54 15.40 -8.38
N PRO A 78 -9.88 16.14 -7.30
CA PRO A 78 -9.34 16.05 -5.94
C PRO A 78 -10.08 15.07 -5.01
N ALA A 79 -11.03 14.28 -5.52
CA ALA A 79 -11.79 13.34 -4.70
C ALA A 79 -10.91 12.24 -4.09
N ARG A 80 -9.84 11.84 -4.79
CA ARG A 80 -8.76 10.98 -4.25
C ARG A 80 -7.39 11.63 -4.43
N ASN A 81 -6.58 11.59 -3.38
CA ASN A 81 -5.28 12.24 -3.31
C ASN A 81 -4.20 11.57 -4.15
N ASP A 82 -4.41 10.31 -4.52
CA ASP A 82 -3.46 9.46 -5.24
C ASP A 82 -3.70 9.38 -6.75
N ALA A 83 -4.83 9.94 -7.21
CA ALA A 83 -5.12 10.22 -8.61
C ALA A 83 -4.33 11.44 -9.12
N VAL A 84 -3.01 11.44 -8.92
CA VAL A 84 -2.15 12.62 -9.09
C VAL A 84 -1.82 12.96 -10.55
N TYR A 85 -2.26 12.14 -11.50
CA TYR A 85 -2.02 12.30 -12.94
C TYR A 85 -3.35 12.32 -13.72
N GLY A 86 -3.40 13.10 -14.79
CA GLY A 86 -4.46 13.07 -15.79
C GLY A 86 -3.89 12.71 -17.15
N PHE A 87 -4.73 12.15 -18.03
CA PHE A 87 -4.32 11.71 -19.37
C PHE A 87 -5.17 12.43 -20.42
N SER A 88 -4.51 13.11 -21.36
CA SER A 88 -5.19 13.72 -22.50
C SER A 88 -5.59 12.65 -23.53
N PRO A 89 -6.56 12.92 -24.43
CA PRO A 89 -6.87 12.02 -25.54
C PRO A 89 -5.68 11.71 -26.46
N ASN A 90 -4.67 12.58 -26.48
CA ASN A 90 -3.45 12.42 -27.28
C ASN A 90 -2.35 11.65 -26.54
N GLY A 91 -2.59 11.22 -25.29
CA GLY A 91 -1.64 10.49 -24.45
C GLY A 91 -0.73 11.37 -23.59
N ASP A 92 -0.91 12.69 -23.59
CA ASP A 92 -0.13 13.58 -22.74
C ASP A 92 -0.50 13.38 -21.27
N VAL A 93 0.50 13.39 -20.39
CA VAL A 93 0.29 13.27 -18.95
C VAL A 93 0.33 14.65 -18.29
N LEU A 94 -0.74 14.98 -17.58
CA LEU A 94 -0.84 16.19 -16.76
C LEU A 94 -0.59 15.85 -15.29
N ARG A 95 0.28 16.62 -14.61
CA ARG A 95 0.46 16.53 -13.15
C ARG A 95 -0.64 17.33 -12.47
N LEU A 96 -1.61 16.64 -11.86
CA LEU A 96 -2.71 17.27 -11.12
C LEU A 96 -2.26 17.75 -9.74
N ARG A 97 -1.16 17.19 -9.22
CA ARG A 97 -0.56 17.58 -7.94
C ARG A 97 0.95 17.85 -8.09
N PRO A 98 1.36 18.99 -8.66
CA PRO A 98 2.76 19.24 -9.06
C PRO A 98 3.78 19.23 -7.90
N GLY A 99 3.35 19.49 -6.66
CA GLY A 99 4.21 19.39 -5.46
C GLY A 99 4.46 17.95 -5.00
N TYR A 100 3.69 16.98 -5.48
CA TYR A 100 3.92 15.56 -5.24
C TYR A 100 4.76 15.02 -6.40
N HIS A 101 5.94 14.46 -6.08
CA HIS A 101 6.81 13.84 -7.08
C HIS A 101 7.17 14.78 -8.26
N PRO A 102 7.84 15.93 -8.03
CA PRO A 102 7.88 17.05 -8.98
C PRO A 102 8.76 16.85 -10.23
N THR A 103 9.47 15.73 -10.37
CA THR A 103 10.46 15.52 -11.43
C THR A 103 9.98 14.48 -12.44
N ASP A 104 10.48 14.54 -13.68
CA ASP A 104 10.11 13.56 -14.72
C ASP A 104 10.58 12.15 -14.37
N ARG A 105 11.69 12.03 -13.65
CA ARG A 105 12.09 10.75 -13.05
C ARG A 105 11.00 10.19 -12.13
N HIS A 106 10.40 11.01 -11.27
CA HIS A 106 9.33 10.55 -10.40
C HIS A 106 8.07 10.17 -11.20
N LEU A 107 7.72 10.95 -12.22
CA LEU A 107 6.62 10.64 -13.13
C LEU A 107 6.81 9.28 -13.79
N HIS A 108 7.98 9.05 -14.41
CA HIS A 108 8.31 7.76 -15.01
C HIS A 108 8.24 6.62 -13.99
N GLN A 109 8.73 6.84 -12.78
CA GLN A 109 8.68 5.83 -11.72
C GLN A 109 7.26 5.51 -11.28
N ASP A 110 6.40 6.51 -11.11
CA ASP A 110 5.01 6.33 -10.68
C ASP A 110 4.19 5.59 -11.73
N LEU A 111 4.37 5.96 -13.00
CA LEU A 111 3.68 5.36 -14.14
C LEU A 111 4.31 4.02 -14.57
N SER A 112 5.47 3.63 -14.02
CA SER A 112 6.13 2.34 -14.33
C SER A 112 5.41 1.10 -13.77
N GLY A 113 4.25 1.27 -13.16
CA GLY A 113 3.41 0.17 -12.69
C GLY A 113 1.93 0.58 -12.68
N PRO A 114 1.02 -0.40 -12.63
CA PRO A 114 -0.41 -0.18 -12.50
C PRO A 114 -0.77 0.31 -11.09
N VAL A 115 -2.04 0.65 -10.88
CA VAL A 115 -2.61 0.95 -9.56
C VAL A 115 -3.18 -0.34 -8.96
N LEU A 116 -2.85 -0.59 -7.70
CA LEU A 116 -3.48 -1.70 -6.94
C LEU A 116 -4.69 -1.16 -6.18
N ILE A 117 -5.81 -1.84 -6.34
CA ILE A 117 -7.04 -1.62 -5.59
C ILE A 117 -7.25 -2.80 -4.64
N PHE A 118 -7.53 -2.50 -3.38
CA PHE A 118 -7.67 -3.52 -2.34
C PHE A 118 -9.12 -3.84 -2.01
N GLU A 119 -9.36 -5.08 -1.57
CA GLU A 119 -10.66 -5.60 -1.15
C GLU A 119 -11.10 -4.94 0.17
N PRO A 120 -12.20 -4.16 0.22
CA PRO A 120 -12.63 -3.49 1.44
C PRO A 120 -12.89 -4.43 2.62
N SER A 121 -13.43 -5.63 2.36
CA SER A 121 -13.71 -6.63 3.39
C SER A 121 -12.45 -7.32 3.95
N GLU A 122 -11.30 -7.12 3.30
CA GLU A 122 -10.01 -7.67 3.71
C GLU A 122 -8.91 -6.60 3.66
N THR A 123 -9.24 -5.42 4.16
CA THR A 123 -8.33 -4.28 4.31
C THR A 123 -8.31 -3.83 5.76
N TRP A 124 -7.12 -3.61 6.30
CA TRP A 124 -6.90 -3.00 7.60
C TRP A 124 -5.82 -1.94 7.48
N TYR A 125 -6.19 -0.67 7.63
CA TYR A 125 -5.25 0.45 7.61
C TYR A 125 -5.16 1.08 8.99
N PHE A 126 -3.97 1.05 9.59
CA PHE A 126 -3.71 1.57 10.92
C PHE A 126 -2.99 2.92 10.92
N GLY A 127 -2.24 3.22 9.85
CA GLY A 127 -1.61 4.52 9.63
C GLY A 127 -0.71 4.95 10.80
N GLU A 128 -1.11 6.03 11.48
CA GLU A 128 -0.43 6.60 12.64
C GLU A 128 -0.44 5.78 13.91
N ASN A 129 -1.34 4.80 14.01
CA ASN A 129 -1.47 3.91 15.15
C ASN A 129 -1.13 2.46 14.75
N PRO A 130 0.11 2.16 14.30
CA PRO A 130 0.44 0.82 13.83
C PRO A 130 0.28 -0.21 14.95
N GLN A 131 -0.07 -1.45 14.58
CA GLN A 131 -0.37 -2.51 15.53
C GLN A 131 0.79 -3.50 15.62
N ALA A 132 1.24 -3.82 16.83
CA ALA A 132 2.25 -4.84 17.04
C ALA A 132 1.69 -6.22 16.64
N LEU A 133 2.44 -6.97 15.84
CA LEU A 133 2.10 -8.37 15.61
C LEU A 133 2.27 -9.17 16.92
N PRO A 134 1.38 -10.13 17.21
CA PRO A 134 1.59 -11.04 18.32
C PRO A 134 2.87 -11.87 18.09
N ALA A 135 3.53 -12.32 19.16
CA ALA A 135 4.83 -12.99 19.10
C ALA A 135 4.90 -14.14 18.08
N HIS A 136 3.82 -14.93 17.97
CA HIS A 136 3.74 -16.05 17.03
C HIS A 136 3.56 -15.63 15.56
N LEU A 137 3.42 -14.34 15.24
CA LEU A 137 3.31 -13.78 13.89
C LEU A 137 4.43 -12.78 13.56
N GLN A 138 5.33 -12.47 14.50
CA GLN A 138 6.42 -11.52 14.26
C GLN A 138 7.34 -11.94 13.09
N TRP A 139 7.34 -13.21 12.72
CA TRP A 139 8.07 -13.72 11.56
C TRP A 139 7.48 -13.26 10.22
N CYS A 140 6.20 -12.86 10.17
CA CYS A 140 5.59 -12.22 9.01
C CYS A 140 6.09 -10.78 8.78
N SER A 141 6.85 -10.22 9.74
CA SER A 141 7.39 -8.86 9.68
C SER A 141 8.68 -8.75 8.85
N ILE A 142 9.19 -7.52 8.69
CA ILE A 142 10.43 -7.24 7.97
C ILE A 142 11.64 -7.80 8.75
N GLY A 143 12.12 -8.99 8.42
CA GLY A 143 13.27 -9.61 9.09
C GLY A 143 13.01 -10.97 9.75
N GLY A 144 11.80 -11.54 9.66
CA GLY A 144 11.48 -12.87 10.18
C GLY A 144 12.18 -14.06 9.49
N LYS A 145 12.10 -15.27 10.06
CA LYS A 145 12.69 -16.49 9.45
C LYS A 145 12.21 -16.66 8.00
N GLY A 146 13.13 -16.92 7.08
CA GLY A 146 12.90 -16.86 5.62
C GLY A 146 13.38 -15.56 4.98
N SER A 147 13.56 -14.48 5.76
CA SER A 147 14.08 -13.21 5.26
C SER A 147 15.59 -13.06 5.51
N GLY A 148 16.39 -13.21 4.45
CA GLY A 148 17.82 -12.86 4.49
C GLY A 148 18.06 -11.35 4.78
N SER A 149 19.27 -10.92 5.10
CA SER A 149 19.56 -9.53 5.49
C SER A 149 19.71 -8.55 4.30
N GLY A 150 18.63 -8.14 3.62
CA GLY A 150 18.72 -7.29 2.42
C GLY A 150 17.76 -6.10 2.42
N ARG A 151 18.26 -4.91 2.03
CA ARG A 151 17.45 -3.72 1.74
C ARG A 151 16.70 -3.93 0.41
N GLY A 152 15.37 -4.05 0.46
CA GLY A 152 14.50 -4.21 -0.71
C GLY A 152 13.15 -4.78 -0.35
N HIS A 153 12.11 -4.49 -1.14
CA HIS A 153 10.82 -5.16 -1.02
C HIS A 153 10.96 -6.59 -1.56
N ARG A 154 10.47 -7.59 -0.82
CA ARG A 154 10.59 -9.00 -1.20
C ARG A 154 9.25 -9.62 -1.57
N VAL A 155 9.35 -10.42 -2.62
CA VAL A 155 8.35 -11.39 -3.05
C VAL A 155 8.92 -12.72 -2.59
N ASP A 156 8.63 -13.11 -1.36
CA ASP A 156 8.87 -14.51 -1.01
C ASP A 156 7.70 -15.28 -1.62
N ASP A 157 7.97 -16.44 -2.22
CA ASP A 157 6.93 -17.45 -2.40
C ASP A 157 6.54 -17.89 -0.98
N ALA A 158 5.70 -17.08 -0.34
CA ALA A 158 5.22 -17.37 0.98
C ALA A 158 4.63 -18.76 0.96
N GLU A 159 5.12 -19.63 1.83
CA GLU A 159 4.34 -20.80 2.20
C GLU A 159 2.98 -20.25 2.62
N LEU A 160 1.89 -20.70 1.97
CA LEU A 160 0.53 -20.16 2.08
C LEU A 160 0.10 -19.84 3.53
N ASP A 161 0.71 -20.54 4.49
CA ASP A 161 0.56 -20.36 5.93
C ASP A 161 0.83 -18.93 6.44
N GLU A 162 1.72 -18.12 5.84
CA GLU A 162 2.02 -16.78 6.40
C GLU A 162 0.89 -15.77 6.23
N ALA A 163 0.41 -15.65 4.99
CA ALA A 163 -0.66 -14.69 4.66
C ALA A 163 -1.96 -15.11 5.34
N ASP A 164 -2.25 -16.42 5.36
CA ASP A 164 -3.45 -16.96 6.00
C ASP A 164 -3.40 -16.80 7.52
N SER A 165 -2.25 -16.99 8.17
CA SER A 165 -2.06 -16.75 9.60
C SER A 165 -2.27 -15.28 9.96
N LEU A 166 -1.66 -14.36 9.20
CA LEU A 166 -1.81 -12.92 9.41
C LEU A 166 -3.27 -12.46 9.18
N LEU A 167 -3.89 -12.94 8.10
CA LEU A 167 -5.28 -12.64 7.76
C LEU A 167 -6.26 -13.17 8.82
N THR A 168 -6.03 -14.39 9.31
CA THR A 168 -6.85 -15.01 10.35
C THR A 168 -6.79 -14.20 11.64
N TRP A 169 -5.59 -13.78 12.05
CA TRP A 169 -5.43 -12.91 13.21
C TRP A 169 -6.11 -11.55 13.01
N LEU A 170 -5.93 -10.91 11.85
CA LEU A 170 -6.59 -9.62 11.56
C LEU A 170 -8.11 -9.72 11.63
N LYS A 171 -8.71 -10.71 10.97
CA LYS A 171 -10.17 -10.94 10.98
C LYS A 171 -10.74 -11.22 12.37
N ARG A 172 -9.95 -11.85 13.25
CA ARG A 172 -10.36 -12.13 14.63
C ARG A 172 -10.19 -10.92 15.57
N THR A 173 -9.25 -10.04 15.27
CA THR A 173 -8.82 -8.98 16.20
C THR A 173 -9.41 -7.62 15.84
N TYR A 174 -9.60 -7.34 14.55
CA TYR A 174 -10.03 -6.03 14.06
C TYR A 174 -11.12 -6.19 13.00
N ALA A 175 -12.16 -5.34 13.07
CA ALA A 175 -13.07 -5.17 11.95
C ALA A 175 -12.29 -4.67 10.71
N PRO A 176 -12.58 -5.14 9.49
CA PRO A 176 -12.00 -4.56 8.28
C PRO A 176 -12.30 -3.05 8.19
N GLY A 177 -11.34 -2.27 7.73
CA GLY A 177 -11.49 -0.83 7.50
C GLY A 177 -10.28 0.00 7.89
N PHE A 178 -10.55 1.28 8.12
CA PHE A 178 -9.56 2.31 8.42
C PHE A 178 -9.63 2.66 9.91
N HIS A 179 -8.56 2.37 10.63
CA HIS A 179 -8.43 2.49 12.09
C HIS A 179 -7.55 3.67 12.52
N GLY A 180 -7.00 4.41 11.55
CA GLY A 180 -6.15 5.57 11.80
C GLY A 180 -5.94 6.41 10.56
N GLU A 181 -5.28 7.55 10.76
CA GLU A 181 -4.93 8.50 9.71
C GLU A 181 -3.48 8.30 9.23
N PRO A 182 -3.11 8.80 8.03
CA PRO A 182 -1.73 8.74 7.57
C PRO A 182 -0.75 9.48 8.47
N ARG A 183 0.38 8.84 8.81
CA ARG A 183 1.39 9.38 9.76
C ARG A 183 1.90 10.79 9.44
N GLY A 184 2.06 11.08 8.15
CA GLY A 184 2.62 12.32 7.64
C GLY A 184 1.57 13.30 7.13
N LYS A 185 0.27 13.07 7.39
CA LYS A 185 -0.78 13.99 6.99
C LYS A 185 -0.59 15.31 7.72
N LYS A 186 -0.11 16.33 7.00
CA LYS A 186 -0.12 17.70 7.54
C LYS A 186 -1.58 18.05 7.82
N THR A 187 -1.93 18.25 9.08
CA THR A 187 -3.21 18.89 9.43
C THR A 187 -3.27 20.19 8.65
N ARG A 188 -4.28 20.34 7.79
CA ARG A 188 -4.60 21.67 7.28
C ARG A 188 -4.97 22.46 8.53
N GLY A 189 -4.12 23.43 8.89
CA GLY A 189 -4.41 24.36 9.96
C GLY A 189 -5.81 24.94 9.73
N CYS A 190 -6.60 24.91 10.81
CA CYS A 190 -7.92 25.55 10.89
C CYS A 190 -7.81 27.02 10.46
#